data_AF-A0AAW9IJ62-F1
#
_entry.id   AF-A0AAW9IJ62-F1
#
_cell.length_a   1.000
_cell.length_b   1.000
_cell.length_c   1.000
_cell.angle_alpha   90.00
_cell.angle_beta   90.00
_cell.angle_gamma   90.00
#
_symmetry.space_group_name_H-M   'P 1'
#
loop_
_entity.id
_entity.type
_entity.pdbx_description
1 polymer ?
#
loop_
_entity_poly.entity_id
_entity_poly.type
_entity_poly.pdbx_seq_one_letter_code
_entity_poly.pdbx_strand_id
1 'polypeptide(L)'
;YNVADNFVKQLLAEKDYTIDEKANSVMLTDSGVEKAEKAFGIDNYADAEHLELQHYITQALKANYGMKIDKDYMVKDGQVIIVDEFTGRLMEGRRYSDGLHQAIEAKEGVKIERESKTLATITFQNYFRMYKKLSGMTGTALTEENEFREIYALDVIVVPTNRAIARADRSDLIYKNIKGKYNAIIE
;
A
#
# COMPACT_ATOMS: atom_id res chain seq x y z
N TYR A 1 -1.84 17.56 7.94
CA TYR A 1 -0.82 16.90 8.79
C TYR A 1 -0.14 17.85 9.78
N ASN A 2 0.75 18.77 9.40
CA ASN A 2 1.45 19.66 10.38
C ASN A 2 0.53 20.44 11.33
N VAL A 3 -0.59 20.98 10.83
CA VAL A 3 -1.56 21.69 11.67
C VAL A 3 -2.20 20.76 12.71
N ALA A 4 -2.59 19.56 12.29
CA ALA A 4 -3.15 18.55 13.19
C ALA A 4 -2.12 18.05 14.21
N ASP A 5 -0.86 17.85 13.79
CA ASP A 5 0.24 17.49 14.70
C ASP A 5 0.47 18.55 15.79
N ASN A 6 0.52 19.83 15.42
CA ASN A 6 0.65 20.93 16.38
C ASN A 6 -0.53 21.01 17.34
N PHE A 7 -1.75 20.75 16.85
CA PHE A 7 -2.95 20.74 17.68
C PHE A 7 -2.91 19.59 18.71
N VAL A 8 -2.63 18.35 18.28
CA VAL A 8 -2.66 17.21 19.20
C VAL A 8 -1.61 17.32 20.29
N LYS A 9 -0.44 17.91 19.99
CA LYS A 9 0.63 18.19 20.99
C LYS A 9 0.21 19.15 22.11
N GLN A 10 -0.88 19.91 21.94
CA GLN A 10 -1.43 20.80 22.96
C GLN A 10 -2.47 20.12 23.86
N LEU A 11 -2.87 18.89 23.55
CA LEU A 11 -3.87 18.14 24.30
C LEU A 11 -3.26 17.50 25.55
N LEU A 12 -4.08 17.38 26.60
CA LEU A 12 -3.71 16.79 27.88
C LEU A 12 -4.16 15.33 27.93
N ALA A 13 -3.23 14.44 28.28
CA ALA A 13 -3.49 13.03 28.50
C ALA A 13 -4.59 12.82 29.56
N GLU A 14 -5.44 11.80 29.35
CA GLU A 14 -6.56 11.41 30.23
C GLU A 14 -7.66 12.46 30.41
N LYS A 15 -7.48 13.68 29.89
CA LYS A 15 -8.51 14.71 29.86
C LYS A 15 -9.09 14.88 28.46
N ASP A 16 -8.23 15.11 27.48
CA ASP A 16 -8.63 15.47 26.11
C ASP A 16 -8.58 14.28 25.15
N TYR A 17 -7.83 13.23 25.49
CA TYR A 17 -7.77 12.00 24.73
C TYR A 17 -7.52 10.79 25.65
N THR A 18 -7.94 9.62 25.19
CA THR A 18 -7.71 8.32 25.83
C THR A 18 -6.87 7.43 24.93
N ILE A 19 -6.05 6.58 25.55
CA ILE A 19 -5.24 5.58 24.88
C ILE A 19 -5.76 4.21 25.28
N ASP A 20 -6.14 3.39 24.31
CA ASP A 20 -6.39 1.96 24.49
C ASP A 20 -5.21 1.18 23.93
N GLU A 21 -4.33 0.71 24.82
CA GLU A 21 -3.16 -0.09 24.44
C GLU A 21 -3.53 -1.47 23.90
N LYS A 22 -4.68 -2.04 24.31
CA LYS A 22 -5.13 -3.35 23.82
C LYS A 22 -5.64 -3.24 22.39
N ALA A 23 -6.39 -2.18 22.08
CA ALA A 23 -6.88 -1.90 20.74
C ALA A 23 -5.86 -1.15 19.86
N ASN A 24 -4.71 -0.76 20.43
CA ASN A 24 -3.70 0.11 19.80
C ASN A 24 -4.34 1.34 19.13
N SER A 25 -5.22 2.01 19.89
CA SER A 25 -6.03 3.12 19.40
C SER A 25 -5.97 4.31 20.36
N VAL A 26 -6.05 5.52 19.78
CA VAL A 26 -6.06 6.78 20.52
C VAL A 26 -7.26 7.58 20.04
N MET A 27 -8.11 8.01 20.96
CA MET A 27 -9.37 8.69 20.66
C MET A 27 -9.50 9.98 21.47
N LEU A 28 -10.14 11.00 20.90
CA LEU A 28 -10.53 12.19 21.66
C LEU A 28 -11.63 11.83 22.66
N THR A 29 -11.60 12.51 23.81
CA THR A 29 -12.74 12.57 24.72
C THR A 29 -13.66 13.72 24.32
N ASP A 30 -14.83 13.84 24.95
CA ASP A 30 -15.73 14.98 24.75
C ASP A 30 -15.03 16.34 24.98
N SER A 31 -14.13 16.43 25.97
CA SER A 31 -13.30 17.63 26.21
C SER A 31 -12.34 17.91 25.05
N GLY A 32 -11.75 16.86 24.47
CA GLY A 32 -10.88 16.97 23.31
C GLY A 32 -11.63 17.41 22.05
N VAL A 33 -12.85 16.92 21.86
CA VAL A 33 -13.75 17.32 20.77
C VAL A 33 -14.10 18.81 20.89
N GLU A 34 -14.53 19.27 22.07
CA GLU A 34 -14.84 20.69 22.29
C GLU A 34 -13.62 21.61 22.03
N LYS A 35 -12.42 21.15 22.38
CA LYS A 35 -11.17 21.86 22.05
C LYS A 35 -10.88 21.87 20.55
N ALA A 36 -11.13 20.77 19.84
CA ALA A 36 -10.96 20.71 18.40
C ALA A 36 -11.92 21.68 17.71
N GLU A 37 -13.20 21.70 18.12
CA GLU A 37 -14.21 22.62 17.61
C GLU A 37 -13.78 24.09 17.73
N LYS A 38 -13.31 24.47 18.93
CA LYS A 38 -12.79 25.82 19.18
C LYS A 38 -11.51 26.15 18.42
N ALA A 39 -10.57 25.21 18.31
CA ALA A 39 -9.29 25.43 17.66
C ALA A 39 -9.41 25.57 16.15
N PHE A 40 -10.32 24.80 15.53
CA PHE A 40 -10.56 24.82 14.10
C PHE A 40 -11.74 25.71 13.68
N GLY A 41 -12.47 26.29 14.64
CA GLY A 41 -13.58 27.20 14.38
C GLY A 41 -14.76 26.53 13.71
N ILE A 42 -15.09 25.30 14.14
CA ILE A 42 -16.17 24.48 13.60
C ILE A 42 -17.26 24.26 14.66
N ASP A 43 -18.50 24.12 14.22
CA ASP A 43 -19.65 24.01 15.13
C ASP A 43 -19.82 22.60 15.70
N ASN A 44 -19.69 21.58 14.87
CA ASN A 44 -19.84 20.19 15.27
C ASN A 44 -18.77 19.31 14.62
N TYR A 45 -17.83 18.83 15.42
CA TYR A 45 -16.75 17.98 14.94
C TYR A 45 -17.25 16.74 14.20
N ALA A 46 -18.43 16.19 14.57
CA ALA A 46 -18.98 14.96 14.01
C ALA A 46 -19.64 15.14 12.63
N ASP A 47 -19.73 16.35 12.10
CA ASP A 47 -20.38 16.60 10.81
C ASP A 47 -19.59 15.98 9.64
N ALA A 48 -20.34 15.53 8.62
CA ALA A 48 -19.77 14.88 7.44
C ALA A 48 -18.79 15.77 6.65
N GLU A 49 -18.95 17.10 6.75
CA GLU A 49 -18.07 18.09 6.13
C GLU A 49 -16.68 18.13 6.79
N HIS A 50 -16.54 17.58 8.00
CA HIS A 50 -15.29 17.58 8.76
C HIS A 50 -14.60 16.22 8.82
N LEU A 51 -15.05 15.23 8.03
CA LEU A 51 -14.46 13.88 8.01
C LEU A 51 -12.95 13.88 7.71
N GLU A 52 -12.46 14.75 6.83
CA GLU A 52 -11.03 14.86 6.54
C GLU A 52 -10.23 15.41 7.74
N LEU A 53 -10.78 16.42 8.43
CA LEU A 53 -10.18 16.97 9.64
C LEU A 53 -10.16 15.92 10.75
N GLN A 54 -11.27 15.21 10.94
CA GLN A 54 -11.35 14.10 11.90
C GLN A 54 -10.26 13.08 11.63
N HIS A 55 -10.14 12.64 10.37
CA HIS A 55 -9.12 11.71 9.94
C HIS A 55 -7.70 12.23 10.26
N TYR A 56 -7.38 13.48 9.93
CA TYR A 56 -6.07 14.05 10.24
C TYR A 56 -5.77 14.12 11.75
N ILE A 57 -6.74 14.49 12.58
CA ILE A 57 -6.57 14.53 14.04
C ILE A 57 -6.38 13.12 14.60
N THR A 58 -7.19 12.15 14.16
CA THR A 58 -7.05 10.75 14.58
C THR A 58 -5.68 10.18 14.20
N GLN A 59 -5.20 10.42 12.97
CA GLN A 59 -3.86 9.96 12.56
C GLN A 59 -2.75 10.69 13.32
N ALA A 60 -2.90 11.98 13.60
CA ALA A 60 -1.94 12.75 14.39
C ALA A 60 -1.88 12.25 15.86
N LEU A 61 -3.02 11.95 16.47
CA LEU A 61 -3.10 11.35 17.81
C LEU A 61 -2.41 9.99 17.84
N LYS A 62 -2.71 9.12 16.85
CA LYS A 62 -2.09 7.81 16.74
C LYS A 62 -0.57 7.91 16.54
N ALA A 63 -0.12 8.80 15.66
CA ALA A 63 1.32 9.03 15.45
C ALA A 63 2.02 9.52 16.73
N ASN A 64 1.43 10.47 17.46
CA ASN A 64 2.05 11.06 18.65
C ASN A 64 2.03 10.12 19.87
N TYR A 65 0.92 9.43 20.10
CA TYR A 65 0.67 8.73 21.36
C TYR A 65 0.53 7.21 21.24
N GLY A 66 0.26 6.69 20.03
CA GLY A 66 0.18 5.26 19.75
C GLY A 66 1.46 4.67 19.13
N MET A 67 2.27 5.49 18.45
CA MET A 67 3.48 5.05 17.75
C MET A 67 4.74 5.56 18.45
N LYS A 68 5.69 4.66 18.70
CA LYS A 68 6.94 4.93 19.41
C LYS A 68 8.15 4.82 18.49
N ILE A 69 9.02 5.84 18.55
CA ILE A 69 10.34 5.81 17.91
C ILE A 69 11.20 4.68 18.52
N ASP A 70 12.04 4.06 17.70
CA ASP A 70 12.92 2.93 18.04
C ASP A 70 12.20 1.63 18.46
N LYS A 71 10.86 1.61 18.34
CA LYS A 71 10.05 0.40 18.53
C LYS A 71 9.22 0.10 17.29
N ASP A 72 8.36 1.03 16.88
CA ASP A 72 7.44 0.84 15.77
C ASP A 72 8.05 1.37 14.46
N TYR A 73 8.81 2.46 14.55
CA TYR A 73 9.53 3.07 13.43
C TYR A 73 10.85 3.70 13.91
N MET A 74 11.72 4.03 12.98
CA MET A 74 12.95 4.78 13.21
C MET A 74 13.07 5.92 12.19
N VAL A 75 13.71 7.03 12.56
CA VAL A 75 14.05 8.11 11.63
C VAL A 75 15.50 7.97 11.20
N LYS A 76 15.73 7.78 9.90
CA LYS A 76 17.07 7.66 9.32
C LYS A 76 17.15 8.45 8.02
N ASP A 77 18.22 9.23 7.86
CA ASP A 77 18.45 10.06 6.66
C ASP A 77 17.26 10.98 6.30
N GLY A 78 16.54 11.46 7.32
CA GLY A 78 15.35 12.30 7.16
C GLY A 78 14.11 11.55 6.65
N GLN A 79 14.08 10.22 6.76
CA GLN A 79 12.95 9.37 6.37
C GLN A 79 12.48 8.50 7.53
N VAL A 80 11.17 8.26 7.59
CA VAL A 80 10.55 7.32 8.53
C VAL A 80 10.65 5.92 7.95
N ILE A 81 11.28 5.00 8.68
CA ILE A 81 11.43 3.59 8.30
C ILE A 81 10.69 2.73 9.33
N ILE A 82 9.84 1.83 8.85
CA ILE A 82 9.07 0.93 9.72
C ILE A 82 9.99 -0.15 10.29
N VAL A 83 9.83 -0.43 11.58
CA VAL A 83 10.49 -1.54 12.28
C VAL A 83 9.51 -2.70 12.38
N ASP A 84 9.93 -3.89 11.96
CA ASP A 84 9.16 -5.12 12.14
C ASP A 84 9.14 -5.52 13.62
N GLU A 85 7.94 -5.63 14.21
CA GLU A 85 7.77 -5.88 15.65
C GLU A 85 8.35 -7.22 16.12
N PHE A 86 8.42 -8.23 15.25
CA PHE A 86 8.91 -9.57 15.60
C PHE A 86 10.41 -9.71 15.43
N THR A 87 10.96 -9.11 14.39
CA THR A 87 12.35 -9.34 13.96
C THR A 87 13.26 -8.15 14.18
N GLY A 88 12.72 -6.95 14.46
CA GLY A 88 13.46 -5.69 14.53
C GLY A 88 14.06 -5.26 13.19
N ARG A 89 13.68 -5.89 12.08
CA ARG A 89 14.21 -5.56 10.76
C ARG A 89 13.60 -4.26 10.25
N LEU A 90 14.45 -3.48 9.59
CA LEU A 90 14.04 -2.26 8.91
C LEU A 90 13.33 -2.62 7.59
N MET A 91 12.09 -2.19 7.46
CA MET A 91 11.28 -2.41 6.26
C MET A 91 11.35 -1.20 5.33
N GLU A 92 12.50 -1.05 4.67
CA GLU A 92 12.72 0.03 3.69
C GLU A 92 11.70 -0.05 2.53
N GLY A 93 11.24 1.11 2.08
CA GLY A 93 10.25 1.24 1.01
C GLY A 93 8.80 0.92 1.41
N ARG A 94 8.54 0.42 2.63
CA ARG A 94 7.18 0.26 3.16
C ARG A 94 6.72 1.52 3.88
N ARG A 95 5.43 1.83 3.74
CA ARG A 95 4.78 2.95 4.41
C ARG A 95 3.53 2.44 5.12
N TYR A 96 3.17 3.10 6.22
CA TYR A 96 1.89 2.84 6.88
C TYR A 96 0.76 3.35 5.99
N SER A 97 -0.38 2.67 6.03
CA SER A 97 -1.59 3.04 5.28
C SER A 97 -2.38 4.14 5.97
N ASP A 98 -3.39 4.66 5.25
CA ASP A 98 -4.45 5.53 5.80
C ASP A 98 -3.91 6.82 6.44
N GLY A 99 -2.95 7.48 5.78
CA GLY A 99 -2.36 8.74 6.26
C GLY A 99 -1.45 8.65 7.49
N LEU A 100 -1.33 7.49 8.15
CA LEU A 100 -0.54 7.36 9.38
C LEU A 100 0.93 7.67 9.16
N HIS A 101 1.49 7.28 8.01
CA HIS A 101 2.91 7.51 7.74
C HIS A 101 3.21 9.01 7.59
N GLN A 102 2.32 9.76 6.93
CA GLN A 102 2.41 11.22 6.81
C GLN A 102 2.24 11.91 8.16
N ALA A 103 1.41 11.36 9.05
CA ALA A 103 1.26 11.88 10.40
C ALA A 103 2.54 11.67 11.23
N ILE A 104 3.22 10.52 11.10
CA ILE A 104 4.53 10.29 11.73
C ILE A 104 5.60 11.20 11.13
N GLU A 105 5.61 11.37 9.80
CA GLU A 105 6.52 12.30 9.14
C GLU A 105 6.36 13.74 9.66
N ALA A 106 5.12 14.18 9.86
CA ALA A 106 4.80 15.47 10.46
C ALA A 106 5.26 15.57 11.92
N LYS A 107 5.00 14.53 12.73
CA LYS A 107 5.42 14.45 14.14
C LYS A 107 6.93 14.63 14.30
N GLU A 108 7.69 13.93 13.47
CA GLU A 108 9.16 13.90 13.50
C GLU A 108 9.81 15.08 12.74
N GLY A 109 8.99 15.97 12.17
CA GLY A 109 9.48 17.14 11.45
C GLY A 109 10.26 16.82 10.17
N VAL A 110 10.05 15.64 9.59
CA VAL A 110 10.67 15.24 8.33
C VAL A 110 9.81 15.65 7.13
N LYS A 111 10.38 15.56 5.93
CA LYS A 111 9.67 15.91 4.70
C LYS A 111 8.49 14.95 4.50
N ILE A 112 7.27 15.51 4.49
CA ILE A 112 6.06 14.75 4.23
C ILE A 112 6.00 14.40 2.74
N GLU A 113 6.05 13.12 2.43
CA GLU A 113 5.93 12.64 1.07
C GLU A 113 4.46 12.44 0.68
N ARG A 114 4.12 12.75 -0.57
CA ARG A 114 2.74 12.66 -1.06
C ARG A 114 2.16 11.26 -0.85
N GLU A 115 0.92 11.22 -0.38
CA GLU A 115 0.15 9.99 -0.24
C GLU A 115 -0.35 9.54 -1.62
N SER A 116 -0.04 8.29 -2.00
CA SER A 116 -0.69 7.64 -3.12
C SER A 116 -1.91 6.89 -2.59
N LYS A 117 -3.10 7.45 -2.79
CA LYS A 117 -4.35 6.83 -2.35
C LYS A 117 -4.87 5.88 -3.44
N THR A 118 -4.91 4.59 -3.15
CA THR A 118 -5.56 3.61 -4.02
C THR A 118 -7.08 3.73 -3.86
N LEU A 119 -7.75 4.36 -4.82
CA LEU A 119 -9.20 4.59 -4.78
C LEU A 119 -10.00 3.34 -5.14
N ALA A 120 -9.47 2.51 -6.03
CA ALA A 120 -10.11 1.28 -6.48
C ALA A 120 -9.06 0.27 -6.91
N THR A 121 -9.34 -1.01 -6.68
CA THR A 121 -8.49 -2.13 -7.11
C THR A 121 -9.37 -3.24 -7.65
N ILE A 122 -8.97 -3.83 -8.78
CA ILE A 122 -9.54 -5.07 -9.29
C ILE A 122 -8.43 -5.88 -9.95
N THR A 123 -8.47 -7.20 -9.81
CA THR A 123 -7.57 -8.09 -10.55
C THR A 123 -8.08 -8.28 -11.97
N PHE A 124 -7.20 -8.56 -12.93
CA PHE A 124 -7.65 -8.83 -14.31
C PHE A 124 -8.58 -10.05 -14.37
N GLN A 125 -8.34 -11.06 -13.55
CA GLN A 125 -9.21 -12.23 -13.41
C GLN A 125 -10.64 -11.81 -13.10
N ASN A 126 -10.84 -10.99 -12.05
CA ASN A 126 -12.17 -10.53 -11.65
C ASN A 126 -12.77 -9.57 -12.67
N TYR A 127 -11.97 -8.68 -13.25
CA TYR A 127 -12.42 -7.73 -14.25
C TYR A 127 -12.97 -8.43 -15.51
N PHE A 128 -12.24 -9.42 -16.05
CA PHE A 128 -12.67 -10.13 -17.26
C PHE A 128 -13.87 -11.06 -17.02
N ARG A 129 -14.04 -11.58 -15.79
CA ARG A 129 -15.23 -12.38 -15.42
C ARG A 129 -16.53 -11.57 -15.41
N MET A 130 -16.47 -10.24 -15.43
CA MET A 130 -17.66 -9.38 -15.51
C MET A 130 -18.28 -9.37 -16.92
N TYR A 131 -17.55 -9.79 -17.96
CA TYR A 131 -18.05 -9.81 -19.33
C TYR A 131 -19.02 -10.98 -19.53
N LYS A 132 -20.18 -10.71 -20.14
CA LYS A 132 -21.16 -11.76 -20.49
C LYS A 132 -20.60 -12.80 -21.45
N LYS A 133 -19.67 -12.39 -22.32
CA LYS A 133 -18.95 -13.25 -23.25
C LYS A 133 -17.50 -12.81 -23.27
N LEU A 134 -16.60 -13.77 -23.06
CA LEU A 134 -15.17 -13.58 -23.08
C LEU A 134 -14.55 -14.48 -24.17
N SER A 135 -13.56 -13.98 -24.87
CA SER A 135 -12.79 -14.72 -25.87
C SER A 135 -11.40 -14.11 -26.00
N GLY A 136 -10.40 -14.92 -26.34
CA GLY A 136 -9.03 -14.47 -26.55
C GLY A 136 -8.37 -15.16 -27.73
N MET A 137 -7.26 -14.59 -28.21
CA MET A 137 -6.44 -15.18 -29.27
C MET A 137 -4.96 -14.99 -28.93
N THR A 138 -4.17 -16.04 -29.11
CA THR A 138 -2.71 -16.02 -28.96
C THR A 138 -2.10 -17.25 -29.65
N GLY A 139 -0.81 -17.21 -29.95
CA GLY A 139 -0.06 -18.34 -30.52
C GLY A 139 0.43 -19.36 -29.48
N THR A 140 0.27 -19.08 -28.18
CA THR A 140 0.92 -19.86 -27.10
C THR A 140 -0.03 -20.25 -25.96
N ALA A 141 -1.33 -20.40 -26.22
CA ALA A 141 -2.31 -20.71 -25.16
C ALA A 141 -2.33 -22.17 -24.72
N LEU A 142 -1.88 -23.11 -25.56
CA LEU A 142 -2.09 -24.54 -25.32
C LEU A 142 -1.42 -25.05 -24.04
N THR A 143 -0.24 -24.53 -23.69
CA THR A 143 0.48 -24.96 -22.48
C THR A 143 -0.22 -24.50 -21.20
N GLU A 144 -0.99 -23.41 -21.27
CA GLU A 144 -1.69 -22.79 -20.14
C GLU A 144 -3.21 -23.05 -20.20
N GLU A 145 -3.66 -24.07 -20.93
CA GLU A 145 -5.09 -24.37 -21.11
C GLU A 145 -5.82 -24.53 -19.78
N ASN A 146 -5.19 -25.18 -18.80
CA ASN A 146 -5.78 -25.39 -17.48
C ASN A 146 -6.05 -24.06 -16.76
N GLU A 147 -5.14 -23.09 -16.84
CA GLU A 147 -5.34 -21.77 -16.24
C GLU A 147 -6.53 -21.03 -16.89
N PHE A 148 -6.61 -21.07 -18.22
CA PHE A 148 -7.73 -20.46 -18.96
C PHE A 148 -9.08 -21.10 -18.61
N ARG A 149 -9.11 -22.43 -18.46
CA ARG A 149 -10.33 -23.16 -18.11
C ARG A 149 -10.75 -22.91 -16.67
N GLU A 150 -9.82 -22.96 -15.71
CA GLU A 150 -10.13 -22.82 -14.28
C GLU A 150 -10.49 -21.37 -13.90
N ILE A 151 -9.76 -20.39 -14.42
CA ILE A 151 -9.92 -18.99 -14.02
C ILE A 151 -11.01 -18.29 -14.83
N TYR A 152 -11.07 -18.56 -16.14
CA TYR A 152 -11.90 -17.81 -17.10
C TYR A 152 -12.99 -18.63 -17.76
N ALA A 153 -13.08 -19.95 -17.49
CA ALA A 153 -13.98 -20.87 -18.18
C ALA A 153 -13.84 -20.81 -19.72
N LEU A 154 -12.60 -20.67 -20.19
CA LEU A 154 -12.28 -20.63 -21.62
C LEU A 154 -11.56 -21.91 -22.04
N ASP A 155 -12.06 -22.52 -23.12
CA ASP A 155 -11.34 -23.59 -23.81
C ASP A 155 -10.32 -23.00 -24.79
N VAL A 156 -9.19 -23.70 -24.94
CA VAL A 156 -8.16 -23.35 -25.91
C VAL A 156 -8.33 -24.21 -27.16
N ILE A 157 -8.55 -23.56 -28.30
CA ILE A 157 -8.68 -24.24 -29.60
C ILE A 157 -7.44 -23.95 -30.43
N VAL A 158 -6.70 -25.00 -30.79
CA VAL A 158 -5.53 -24.89 -31.67
C VAL A 158 -5.99 -24.79 -33.13
N VAL A 159 -5.87 -23.59 -33.70
CA VAL A 159 -6.17 -23.36 -35.11
C VAL A 159 -4.95 -23.74 -35.96
N PRO A 160 -5.10 -24.58 -37.01
CA PRO A 160 -4.00 -24.93 -37.91
C PRO A 160 -3.37 -23.71 -38.59
N THR A 161 -2.06 -23.78 -38.85
CA THR A 161 -1.37 -22.72 -39.59
C THR A 161 -1.78 -22.72 -41.06
N ASN A 162 -1.87 -21.53 -41.67
CA ASN A 162 -2.19 -21.39 -43.09
C ASN A 162 -1.17 -22.06 -44.03
N ARG A 163 0.09 -22.21 -43.57
CA ARG A 163 1.18 -22.87 -44.29
C ARG A 163 1.95 -23.77 -43.33
N ALA A 164 2.68 -24.74 -43.88
CA ALA A 164 3.58 -25.58 -43.10
C ALA A 164 4.67 -24.73 -42.41
N ILE A 165 4.96 -25.04 -41.15
CA ILE A 165 6.01 -24.36 -40.38
C ILE A 165 7.37 -24.83 -40.89
N ALA A 166 8.17 -23.90 -41.43
CA ALA A 166 9.51 -24.17 -41.94
C ALA A 166 10.64 -23.76 -40.98
N ARG A 167 10.29 -23.24 -39.79
CA ARG A 167 11.26 -22.80 -38.77
C ARG A 167 11.95 -24.01 -38.14
N ALA A 168 13.27 -24.00 -38.10
CA ALA A 168 14.07 -25.02 -37.44
C ALA A 168 14.39 -24.58 -35.99
N ASP A 169 13.68 -25.17 -35.02
CA ASP A 169 13.91 -24.93 -33.60
C ASP A 169 15.07 -25.82 -33.11
N ARG A 170 16.23 -25.20 -32.83
CA ARG A 170 17.43 -25.89 -32.32
C ARG A 170 17.33 -26.09 -30.80
N SER A 171 18.00 -27.11 -30.28
CA SER A 171 18.09 -27.37 -28.84
C SER A 171 18.84 -26.27 -28.11
N ASP A 172 18.49 -26.07 -26.83
CA ASP A 172 19.14 -25.09 -25.97
C ASP A 172 20.62 -25.43 -25.74
N LEU A 173 21.46 -24.39 -25.72
CA LEU A 173 22.87 -24.49 -25.36
C LEU A 173 23.09 -24.01 -23.92
N ILE A 174 23.55 -24.91 -23.04
CA ILE A 174 23.76 -24.62 -21.62
C ILE A 174 25.23 -24.34 -21.36
N TYR A 175 25.53 -23.19 -20.75
CA TYR A 175 26.89 -22.73 -20.46
C TYR A 175 27.18 -22.69 -18.96
N LYS A 176 28.44 -22.95 -18.59
CA LYS A 176 28.90 -22.97 -17.18
C LYS A 176 28.67 -21.63 -16.45
N ASN A 177 28.78 -20.50 -17.15
CA ASN A 177 28.61 -19.17 -16.56
C ASN A 177 28.05 -18.17 -17.56
N ILE A 178 27.59 -17.03 -17.04
CA ILE A 178 26.98 -15.94 -17.80
C ILE A 178 27.93 -15.40 -18.88
N LYS A 179 29.23 -15.27 -18.56
CA LYS A 179 30.25 -14.79 -19.51
C LYS A 179 30.39 -15.73 -20.72
N GLY A 180 30.46 -17.05 -20.49
CA GLY A 180 30.54 -18.06 -21.53
C GLY A 180 29.30 -18.07 -22.42
N LYS A 181 28.11 -17.92 -21.82
CA LYS A 181 26.85 -17.76 -22.57
C LYS A 181 26.92 -16.53 -23.50
N TYR A 182 27.28 -15.36 -22.98
CA TYR A 182 27.32 -14.14 -23.79
C TYR A 182 28.40 -14.17 -24.87
N ASN A 183 29.57 -14.73 -24.59
CA ASN A 183 30.61 -14.90 -25.60
C ASN A 183 30.08 -15.76 -26.76
N ALA A 184 29.41 -16.87 -26.48
CA ALA A 184 28.86 -17.74 -27.52
C ALA A 184 27.61 -17.18 -28.24
N ILE A 185 26.95 -16.16 -27.69
CA ILE A 185 25.90 -15.40 -28.39
C ILE A 185 26.53 -14.39 -29.37
N ILE A 186 27.71 -13.86 -29.04
CA ILE A 186 28.41 -12.84 -29.84
C ILE A 186 29.22 -13.48 -30.97
N GLU A 187 29.76 -14.68 -30.76
CA GLU A 187 30.37 -15.52 -31.81
C GLU A 187 29.38 -15.84 -32.94
#